data_AF-A0A9D5NYJ6-F1
#
_entry.id   AF-A0A9D5NYJ6-F1
#
_cell.length_a   1.000
_cell.length_b   1.000
_cell.length_c   1.000
_cell.angle_alpha   90.00
_cell.angle_beta   90.00
_cell.angle_gamma   90.00
#
_symmetry.space_group_name_H-M   'P 1'
#
loop_
_entity.id
_entity.type
_entity.pdbx_description
1 polymer ?
#
loop_
_entity_poly.entity_id
_entity_poly.type
_entity_poly.pdbx_seq_one_letter_code
_entity_poly.pdbx_strand_id
1 'polypeptide(L)'
;MKNLKYYCALFMLALCAQSVQAQEAELVRNGDFELKPKIERGTNATTAWSATKPVVVVHVDPVSDDNPCYAVVCCDTIYNQGFDGINVVDGTKYDFSVCLRNLPAIKEQERAEGCKLLIIQLVDEQNNALAEATIRAKGNQWQQYQAVFTASGTCAKARLAIVGVGCPKIAIDKVSLKKHE
;
A
#
# COMPACT_ATOMS: atom_id res chain seq x y z
N MET A 1 4.86 -22.38 -57.99
CA MET A 1 4.03 -21.84 -56.89
C MET A 1 4.60 -22.31 -55.56
N LYS A 2 5.51 -21.51 -54.98
CA LYS A 2 6.17 -21.85 -53.71
C LYS A 2 5.21 -21.53 -52.55
N ASN A 3 5.07 -22.49 -51.65
CA ASN A 3 4.06 -22.60 -50.60
C ASN A 3 3.93 -21.35 -49.70
N LEU A 4 2.74 -20.73 -49.74
CA LEU A 4 2.27 -19.66 -48.85
C LEU A 4 2.20 -20.10 -47.36
N LYS A 5 2.35 -21.40 -47.08
CA LYS A 5 2.29 -21.98 -45.73
C LYS A 5 3.48 -21.63 -44.83
N TYR A 6 4.62 -21.22 -45.39
CA TYR A 6 5.82 -20.92 -44.59
C TYR A 6 5.84 -19.51 -43.99
N TYR A 7 5.06 -18.57 -44.51
CA TYR A 7 5.01 -17.20 -43.97
C TYR A 7 4.11 -17.07 -42.73
N CYS A 8 3.09 -17.91 -42.57
CA CYS A 8 2.29 -17.93 -41.34
C CYS A 8 3.08 -18.49 -40.14
N ALA A 9 4.00 -19.42 -40.37
CA ALA A 9 4.79 -20.02 -39.29
C ALA A 9 5.89 -19.08 -38.77
N LEU A 10 6.46 -18.22 -39.63
CA LEU A 10 7.42 -17.21 -39.17
C LEU A 10 6.76 -16.01 -38.46
N PHE A 11 5.48 -15.71 -38.73
CA PHE A 11 4.77 -14.65 -38.02
C PHE A 11 4.21 -15.10 -36.65
N MET A 12 4.05 -16.40 -36.43
CA MET A 12 3.60 -16.98 -35.15
C MET A 12 4.71 -17.13 -34.10
N LEU A 13 5.97 -16.82 -34.45
CA LEU A 13 7.10 -16.80 -33.51
C LEU A 13 7.53 -15.38 -33.10
N ALA A 14 6.93 -14.33 -33.67
CA ALA A 14 7.28 -12.93 -33.37
C ALA A 14 6.24 -12.18 -32.52
N LEU A 15 5.19 -12.86 -32.01
CA LEU A 15 4.13 -12.26 -31.19
C LEU A 15 3.80 -13.05 -29.93
N CYS A 16 4.71 -13.93 -29.48
CA CYS A 16 4.62 -14.55 -28.16
C CYS A 16 5.56 -13.87 -27.13
N ALA A 17 5.82 -12.58 -27.33
CA ALA A 17 6.46 -11.70 -26.35
C ALA A 17 5.45 -10.69 -25.76
N GLN A 18 4.16 -11.05 -25.74
CA GLN A 18 3.17 -10.29 -24.98
C GLN A 18 3.12 -10.83 -23.55
N SER A 19 3.95 -10.17 -22.73
CA SER A 19 3.79 -9.96 -21.30
C SER A 19 3.41 -11.19 -20.48
N VAL A 20 4.43 -11.96 -20.07
CA VAL A 20 4.44 -12.37 -18.67
C VAL A 20 4.61 -11.07 -17.90
N GLN A 21 3.52 -10.40 -17.53
CA GLN A 21 3.58 -9.43 -16.44
C GLN A 21 4.10 -10.24 -15.26
N ALA A 22 5.35 -9.99 -14.86
CA ALA A 22 5.83 -10.50 -13.61
C ALA A 22 4.78 -10.10 -12.58
N GLN A 23 4.17 -11.07 -11.90
CA GLN A 23 3.36 -10.78 -10.73
C GLN A 23 4.33 -10.15 -9.73
N GLU A 24 4.40 -8.82 -9.73
CA GLU A 24 5.28 -8.08 -8.85
C GLU A 24 4.98 -8.50 -7.41
N ALA A 25 6.01 -8.96 -6.71
CA ALA A 25 5.89 -9.45 -5.35
C ALA A 25 5.40 -8.30 -4.46
N GLU A 26 4.20 -8.45 -3.93
CA GLU A 26 3.67 -7.56 -2.91
C GLU A 26 4.63 -7.52 -1.72
N LEU A 27 4.99 -6.32 -1.27
CA LEU A 27 5.92 -6.11 -0.16
C LEU A 27 5.18 -5.83 1.15
N VAL A 28 3.90 -5.42 1.09
CA VAL A 28 3.04 -5.19 2.25
C VAL A 28 2.32 -6.48 2.61
N ARG A 29 2.50 -6.94 3.85
CA ARG A 29 1.73 -8.08 4.35
C ARG A 29 0.44 -7.58 4.99
N ASN A 30 -0.69 -8.21 4.69
CA ASN A 30 -2.00 -7.88 5.28
C ASN A 30 -2.40 -6.41 5.05
N GLY A 31 -2.15 -5.91 3.83
CA GLY A 31 -2.41 -4.52 3.45
C GLY A 31 -3.89 -4.10 3.49
N ASP A 32 -4.78 -5.09 3.54
CA ASP A 32 -6.24 -4.99 3.57
C ASP A 32 -6.83 -5.29 4.95
N PHE A 33 -6.01 -5.62 5.96
CA PHE A 33 -6.43 -5.90 7.33
C PHE A 33 -7.38 -7.10 7.49
N GLU A 34 -7.45 -8.00 6.50
CA GLU A 34 -8.39 -9.12 6.49
C GLU A 34 -7.88 -10.41 7.16
N LEU A 35 -6.59 -10.47 7.50
CA LEU A 35 -6.04 -11.66 8.14
C LEU A 35 -6.77 -11.97 9.45
N LYS A 36 -7.07 -13.25 9.61
CA LYS A 36 -7.78 -13.80 10.77
C LYS A 36 -7.38 -15.25 10.95
N PRO A 37 -7.53 -15.83 12.16
CA PRO A 37 -7.07 -17.19 12.44
C PRO A 37 -7.66 -18.27 11.52
N LYS A 38 -8.83 -17.99 10.92
CA LYS A 38 -9.50 -18.86 9.94
C LYS A 38 -8.82 -18.86 8.57
N ILE A 39 -8.20 -17.75 8.16
CA ILE A 39 -7.43 -17.63 6.92
C ILE A 39 -6.02 -18.18 7.14
N GLU A 40 -5.35 -17.70 8.18
CA GLU A 40 -3.99 -18.12 8.53
C GLU A 40 -3.89 -18.25 10.05
N ARG A 41 -3.53 -19.45 10.53
CA ARG A 41 -3.46 -19.74 11.97
C ARG A 41 -2.49 -18.79 12.66
N GLY A 42 -2.92 -18.20 13.78
CA GLY A 42 -2.08 -17.29 14.58
C GLY A 42 -2.07 -15.84 14.10
N THR A 43 -2.82 -15.52 13.04
CA THR A 43 -2.94 -14.15 12.54
C THR A 43 -4.21 -13.45 13.04
N ASN A 44 -4.23 -12.13 12.94
CA ASN A 44 -5.37 -11.25 13.22
C ASN A 44 -5.31 -10.02 12.29
N ALA A 45 -6.32 -9.14 12.39
CA ALA A 45 -6.46 -8.01 11.47
C ALA A 45 -5.26 -7.04 11.50
N THR A 46 -4.48 -7.03 12.58
CA THR A 46 -3.28 -6.21 12.74
C THR A 46 -1.98 -6.98 12.51
N THR A 47 -2.03 -8.23 12.02
CA THR A 47 -0.83 -8.98 11.66
C THR A 47 0.04 -8.17 10.69
N ALA A 48 1.34 -8.13 10.96
CA ALA A 48 2.35 -7.31 10.28
C ALA A 48 2.26 -5.78 10.49
N TRP A 49 1.22 -5.29 11.17
CA TRP A 49 1.05 -3.88 11.50
C TRP A 49 1.41 -3.58 12.95
N SER A 50 2.07 -2.44 13.17
CA SER A 50 2.42 -1.96 14.51
C SER A 50 2.35 -0.43 14.58
N ALA A 51 2.15 0.11 15.77
CA ALA A 51 2.17 1.55 16.05
C ALA A 51 2.43 1.77 17.54
N THR A 52 2.75 3.01 17.92
CA THR A 52 2.91 3.39 19.34
C THR A 52 1.63 3.18 20.15
N LYS A 53 0.47 3.34 19.49
CA LYS A 53 -0.84 3.00 20.03
C LYS A 53 -1.39 1.79 19.28
N PRO A 54 -2.31 1.00 19.86
CA PRO A 54 -2.94 -0.10 19.13
C PRO A 54 -3.56 0.37 17.82
N VAL A 55 -3.29 -0.35 16.73
CA VAL A 55 -3.91 -0.09 15.43
C VAL A 55 -5.41 -0.40 15.53
N VAL A 56 -6.23 0.59 15.19
CA VAL A 56 -7.69 0.47 15.24
C VAL A 56 -8.20 -0.01 13.89
N VAL A 57 -8.78 -1.22 13.85
CA VAL A 57 -9.43 -1.78 12.67
C VAL A 57 -10.95 -1.71 12.83
N VAL A 58 -11.64 -1.24 11.78
CA VAL A 58 -13.09 -0.98 11.74
C VAL A 58 -13.69 -1.69 10.52
N HIS A 59 -14.99 -1.99 10.58
CA HIS A 59 -15.72 -2.70 9.51
C HIS A 59 -17.02 -2.02 9.04
N VAL A 60 -17.19 -0.73 9.34
CA VAL A 60 -18.39 0.05 9.00
C VAL A 60 -18.09 0.94 7.80
N ASP A 61 -18.94 0.86 6.77
CA ASP A 61 -18.75 1.49 5.46
C ASP A 61 -17.40 1.12 4.82
N PRO A 62 -17.17 -0.18 4.54
CA PRO A 62 -15.90 -0.67 3.99
C PRO A 62 -15.68 -0.23 2.54
N VAL A 63 -14.48 -0.49 2.00
CA VAL A 63 -14.18 -0.22 0.59
C VAL A 63 -15.03 -1.10 -0.35
N SER A 64 -15.39 -2.30 0.10
CA SER A 64 -16.28 -3.25 -0.58
C SER A 64 -16.77 -4.32 0.40
N ASP A 65 -17.90 -4.97 0.11
CA ASP A 65 -18.43 -6.06 0.94
C ASP A 65 -17.44 -7.24 1.10
N ASP A 66 -16.64 -7.50 0.06
CA ASP A 66 -15.60 -8.54 0.06
C ASP A 66 -14.31 -8.12 0.80
N ASN A 67 -14.18 -6.84 1.18
CA ASN A 67 -13.05 -6.31 1.93
C ASN A 67 -13.53 -5.45 3.11
N PRO A 68 -14.14 -6.08 4.13
CA PRO A 68 -14.85 -5.36 5.17
C PRO A 68 -13.96 -4.58 6.14
N CYS A 69 -12.66 -4.87 6.27
CA CYS A 69 -11.79 -4.24 7.26
C CYS A 69 -11.03 -3.03 6.71
N TYR A 70 -10.80 -2.03 7.56
CA TYR A 70 -9.86 -0.93 7.32
C TYR A 70 -9.26 -0.42 8.61
N ALA A 71 -8.08 0.19 8.54
CA ALA A 71 -7.46 0.85 9.70
C ALA A 71 -7.80 2.34 9.76
N VAL A 72 -7.80 2.91 10.97
CA VAL A 72 -7.98 4.36 11.18
C VAL A 72 -6.68 4.99 11.65
N VAL A 73 -6.23 6.01 10.92
CA VAL A 73 -5.03 6.80 11.23
C VAL A 73 -5.40 8.24 11.57
N CYS A 74 -4.74 8.82 12.57
CA CYS A 74 -4.93 10.19 13.04
C CYS A 74 -3.58 10.93 13.00
N CYS A 75 -3.04 11.36 14.14
CA CYS A 75 -1.74 12.02 14.27
C CYS A 75 -0.60 11.04 14.62
N ASP A 76 -0.77 9.77 14.27
CA ASP A 76 0.11 8.65 14.58
C ASP A 76 0.75 8.05 13.32
N THR A 77 1.80 7.27 13.54
CA THR A 77 2.44 6.47 12.52
C THR A 77 2.08 5.01 12.72
N ILE A 78 1.63 4.36 11.65
CA ILE A 78 1.55 2.91 11.59
C ILE A 78 2.65 2.37 10.70
N TYR A 79 3.16 1.19 11.05
CA TYR A 79 4.26 0.53 10.36
C TYR A 79 3.81 -0.84 9.88
N ASN A 80 4.11 -1.18 8.63
CA ASN A 80 4.01 -2.54 8.10
C ASN A 80 5.42 -3.15 7.97
N GLN A 81 5.65 -4.29 8.61
CA GLN A 81 6.94 -4.97 8.57
C GLN A 81 7.18 -5.79 7.30
N GLY A 82 6.20 -5.87 6.40
CA GLY A 82 6.21 -6.82 5.29
C GLY A 82 6.07 -8.26 5.76
N PHE A 83 6.60 -9.18 4.95
CA PHE A 83 6.59 -10.62 5.29
C PHE A 83 7.67 -10.97 6.31
N ASP A 84 8.91 -10.57 6.04
CA ASP A 84 10.10 -10.85 6.88
C ASP A 84 11.04 -9.61 6.97
N GLY A 85 10.46 -8.41 6.81
CA GLY A 85 11.19 -7.19 6.49
C GLY A 85 11.11 -6.86 4.99
N ILE A 86 11.23 -5.57 4.66
CA ILE A 86 11.25 -5.09 3.28
C ILE A 86 12.70 -4.87 2.88
N ASN A 87 13.18 -5.61 1.88
CA ASN A 87 14.52 -5.41 1.33
C ASN A 87 14.52 -4.18 0.40
N VAL A 88 15.17 -3.12 0.86
CA VAL A 88 15.32 -1.84 0.16
C VAL A 88 16.74 -1.70 -0.35
N VAL A 89 16.89 -1.31 -1.61
CA VAL A 89 18.19 -1.07 -2.24
C VAL A 89 18.19 0.35 -2.80
N ASP A 90 19.28 1.07 -2.57
CA ASP A 90 19.49 2.42 -3.09
C ASP A 90 19.19 2.53 -4.60
N GLY A 91 18.53 3.61 -5.00
CA GLY A 91 18.10 3.84 -6.38
C GLY A 91 16.87 3.03 -6.83
N THR A 92 16.38 2.07 -6.04
CA THR A 92 15.16 1.32 -6.39
C THR A 92 13.94 2.23 -6.31
N LYS A 93 13.11 2.20 -7.36
CA LYS A 93 11.80 2.86 -7.37
C LYS A 93 10.72 1.91 -6.87
N TYR A 94 9.68 2.47 -6.26
CA TYR A 94 8.56 1.71 -5.71
C TYR A 94 7.22 2.30 -6.13
N ASP A 95 6.30 1.42 -6.52
CA ASP A 95 4.88 1.75 -6.72
C ASP A 95 4.12 1.51 -5.42
N PHE A 96 3.59 2.58 -4.85
CA PHE A 96 2.71 2.53 -3.70
C PHE A 96 1.27 2.81 -4.13
N SER A 97 0.33 2.06 -3.57
CA SER A 97 -1.09 2.38 -3.68
C SER A 97 -1.86 2.12 -2.39
N VAL A 98 -2.94 2.85 -2.19
CA VAL A 98 -3.80 2.76 -1.01
C VAL A 98 -5.21 3.29 -1.32
N CYS A 99 -6.23 2.69 -0.73
CA CYS A 99 -7.58 3.26 -0.69
C CYS A 99 -7.74 4.10 0.58
N LEU A 100 -8.20 5.34 0.43
CA LEU A 100 -8.35 6.30 1.51
C LEU A 100 -9.77 6.87 1.54
N ARG A 101 -10.26 7.15 2.75
CA ARG A 101 -11.51 7.88 2.98
C ARG A 101 -11.38 8.77 4.21
N ASN A 102 -11.56 10.08 4.05
CA ASN A 102 -11.57 10.97 5.22
C ASN A 102 -12.81 10.68 6.08
N LEU A 103 -12.59 10.52 7.37
CA LEU A 103 -13.68 10.29 8.32
C LEU A 103 -14.19 11.65 8.83
N PRO A 104 -15.52 11.85 8.90
CA PRO A 104 -16.08 13.11 9.35
C PRO A 104 -15.63 13.42 10.78
N ALA A 105 -15.24 14.68 11.01
CA ALA A 105 -14.97 15.17 12.35
C ALA A 105 -16.27 15.15 13.17
N ILE A 106 -16.16 14.76 14.44
CA ILE A 106 -17.30 14.73 15.37
C ILE A 106 -17.78 16.16 15.69
N LYS A 107 -16.85 17.12 15.71
CA LYS A 107 -17.16 18.54 15.90
C LYS A 107 -17.06 19.30 14.59
N GLU A 108 -18.06 20.12 14.33
CA GLU A 108 -18.15 20.99 13.14
C GLU A 108 -16.88 21.84 12.97
N GLN A 109 -16.33 22.37 14.07
CA GLN A 109 -15.14 23.22 14.09
C GLN A 109 -13.83 22.47 13.78
N GLU A 110 -13.86 21.14 13.86
CA GLU A 110 -12.73 20.25 13.53
C GLU A 110 -12.85 19.71 12.09
N ARG A 111 -13.90 20.09 11.33
CA ARG A 111 -14.01 19.81 9.90
C ARG A 111 -12.96 20.62 9.14
N ALA A 112 -11.78 20.04 8.97
CA ALA A 112 -10.99 20.34 7.78
C ALA A 112 -11.78 19.84 6.58
N GLU A 113 -11.87 20.60 5.49
CA GLU A 113 -12.54 20.23 4.24
C GLU A 113 -11.92 18.96 3.64
N GLY A 114 -12.24 17.79 4.20
CA GLY A 114 -11.84 16.46 3.75
C GLY A 114 -10.38 16.35 3.30
N CYS A 115 -9.43 17.11 3.85
CA CYS A 115 -8.04 17.14 3.38
C CYS A 115 -7.14 16.58 4.47
N LYS A 116 -6.67 15.34 4.28
CA LYS A 116 -5.67 14.71 5.15
C LYS A 116 -4.35 14.55 4.40
N LEU A 117 -3.27 14.95 5.07
CA LEU A 117 -1.91 14.71 4.60
C LEU A 117 -1.37 13.43 5.23
N LEU A 118 -0.87 12.53 4.38
CA LEU A 118 -0.11 11.35 4.76
C LEU A 118 1.30 11.45 4.18
N ILE A 119 2.30 11.08 4.98
CA ILE A 119 3.66 10.87 4.51
C ILE A 119 3.90 9.35 4.49
N ILE A 120 4.26 8.84 3.33
CA ILE A 120 4.50 7.42 3.07
C ILE A 120 6.00 7.23 2.97
N GLN A 121 6.58 6.38 3.81
CA GLN A 121 8.01 6.18 3.87
C GLN A 121 8.38 4.70 3.85
N LEU A 122 9.52 4.38 3.26
CA LEU A 122 10.30 3.22 3.66
C LEU A 122 11.31 3.68 4.70
N VAL A 123 11.34 3.03 5.86
CA VAL A 123 12.23 3.40 6.97
C VAL A 123 13.11 2.23 7.39
N ASP A 124 14.33 2.53 7.83
CA ASP A 124 15.23 1.54 8.42
C ASP A 124 14.81 1.12 9.84
N GLU A 125 15.62 0.27 10.47
CA GLU A 125 15.38 -0.24 11.84
C GLU A 125 15.48 0.87 12.91
N GLN A 126 16.11 2.00 12.60
CA GLN A 126 16.22 3.18 13.46
C GLN A 126 15.14 4.24 13.16
N ASN A 127 14.23 3.95 12.22
CA ASN A 127 13.20 4.85 11.69
C ASN A 127 13.72 6.03 10.85
N ASN A 128 14.93 5.93 10.29
CA ASN A 128 15.38 6.90 9.30
C ASN A 128 14.71 6.60 7.95
N ALA A 129 14.26 7.65 7.26
CA ALA A 129 13.64 7.51 5.95
C ALA A 129 14.68 7.13 4.89
N LEU A 130 14.40 6.06 4.15
CA LEU A 130 15.15 5.59 2.98
C LEU A 130 14.49 6.08 1.69
N ALA A 131 13.17 6.20 1.69
CA ALA A 131 12.38 6.72 0.57
C ALA A 131 11.11 7.38 1.12
N GLU A 132 10.57 8.37 0.42
CA GLU A 132 9.37 9.10 0.87
C GLU A 132 8.50 9.57 -0.31
N ALA A 133 7.19 9.53 -0.11
CA ALA A 133 6.21 10.27 -0.89
C ALA A 133 5.15 10.91 0.03
N THR A 134 4.42 11.88 -0.52
CA THR A 134 3.33 12.55 0.19
C THR A 134 2.01 12.35 -0.55
N ILE A 135 0.95 12.02 0.18
CA ILE A 135 -0.41 11.91 -0.34
C ILE A 135 -1.31 12.92 0.37
N ARG A 136 -2.05 13.71 -0.41
CA ARG A 136 -3.17 14.53 0.09
C ARG A 136 -4.49 13.87 -0.27
N ALA A 137 -5.10 13.20 0.68
CA ALA A 137 -6.41 12.60 0.53
C ALA A 137 -7.50 13.66 0.60
N LYS A 138 -8.43 13.62 -0.35
CA LYS A 138 -9.54 14.56 -0.50
C LYS A 138 -10.89 13.84 -0.44
N GLY A 139 -11.92 14.56 -0.02
CA GLY A 139 -13.30 14.04 -0.02
C GLY A 139 -13.56 12.99 1.06
N ASN A 140 -14.82 12.54 1.15
CA ASN A 140 -15.30 11.63 2.20
C ASN A 140 -15.77 10.26 1.66
N GLN A 141 -15.49 9.99 0.39
CA GLN A 141 -15.73 8.70 -0.25
C GLN A 141 -14.42 7.93 -0.38
N TRP A 142 -14.50 6.61 -0.46
CA TRP A 142 -13.34 5.78 -0.76
C TRP A 142 -12.77 6.14 -2.14
N GLN A 143 -11.47 6.41 -2.17
CA GLN A 143 -10.74 6.72 -3.39
C GLN A 143 -9.37 6.06 -3.34
N GLN A 144 -8.91 5.55 -4.48
CA GLN A 144 -7.55 5.02 -4.59
C GLN A 144 -6.56 6.15 -4.84
N TYR A 145 -5.43 6.10 -4.16
CA TYR A 145 -4.29 6.97 -4.31
C TYR A 145 -3.07 6.14 -4.68
N GLN A 146 -2.17 6.75 -5.44
CA GLN A 146 -0.93 6.12 -5.89
C GLN A 146 0.21 7.12 -5.78
N ALA A 147 1.41 6.62 -5.54
CA ALA A 147 2.64 7.40 -5.54
C ALA A 147 3.82 6.51 -5.97
N VAL A 148 4.78 7.12 -6.66
CA VAL A 148 6.06 6.49 -6.99
C VAL A 148 7.16 7.23 -6.25
N PHE A 149 8.05 6.50 -5.58
CA PHE A 149 9.19 7.08 -4.87
C PHE A 149 10.44 6.23 -5.01
N THR A 150 11.60 6.88 -4.94
CA THR A 150 12.92 6.25 -5.12
C THR A 150 13.65 6.17 -3.78
N ALA A 151 14.25 5.01 -3.49
CA ALA A 151 15.12 4.85 -2.34
C ALA A 151 16.44 5.61 -2.52
N SER A 152 16.94 6.16 -1.42
CA SER A 152 18.20 6.89 -1.27
C SER A 152 19.18 6.17 -0.32
N GLY A 153 18.86 4.92 0.03
CA GLY A 153 19.64 4.07 0.92
C GLY A 153 19.22 2.62 0.83
N THR A 154 20.02 1.74 1.46
CA THR A 154 19.84 0.28 1.44
C THR A 154 19.57 -0.23 2.85
N CYS A 155 18.56 -1.10 3.00
CA CYS A 155 18.26 -1.78 4.26
C CYS A 155 17.57 -3.12 3.97
N ALA A 156 18.08 -4.21 4.52
CA ALA A 156 17.50 -5.54 4.29
C ALA A 156 16.16 -5.76 5.02
N LYS A 157 15.93 -5.03 6.12
CA LYS A 157 14.79 -5.19 7.02
C LYS A 157 14.03 -3.87 7.24
N ALA A 158 13.87 -3.11 6.16
CA ALA A 158 13.08 -1.88 6.22
C ALA A 158 11.61 -2.19 6.53
N ARG A 159 10.86 -1.15 6.88
CA ARG A 159 9.41 -1.21 7.09
C ARG A 159 8.74 -0.08 6.31
N LEU A 160 7.51 -0.32 5.87
CA LEU A 160 6.66 0.75 5.37
C LEU A 160 6.11 1.52 6.57
N ALA A 161 6.23 2.84 6.56
CA ALA A 161 5.62 3.75 7.53
C ALA A 161 4.57 4.62 6.84
N ILE A 162 3.38 4.72 7.44
CA ILE A 162 2.33 5.63 7.02
C ILE A 162 2.13 6.62 8.17
N VAL A 163 2.59 7.85 7.98
CA VAL A 163 2.55 8.92 8.97
C VAL A 163 1.32 9.79 8.74
N GLY A 164 0.41 9.79 9.70
CA GLY A 164 -0.74 10.69 9.70
C GLY A 164 -0.38 12.08 10.23
N VAL A 165 -0.56 13.12 9.40
CA VAL A 165 -0.28 14.50 9.82
C VAL A 165 -1.55 15.19 10.33
N GLY A 166 -1.46 15.81 11.49
CA GLY A 166 -2.58 16.52 12.14
C GLY A 166 -3.67 15.59 12.71
N CYS A 167 -4.65 16.19 13.38
CA CYS A 167 -5.70 15.45 14.11
C CYS A 167 -6.88 14.87 13.29
N PRO A 168 -7.18 15.27 12.03
CA PRO A 168 -8.24 14.62 11.27
C PRO A 168 -7.98 13.12 11.10
N LYS A 169 -9.03 12.32 11.20
CA LYS A 169 -8.96 10.86 11.03
C LYS A 169 -9.16 10.48 9.58
N ILE A 170 -8.45 9.45 9.15
CA ILE A 170 -8.60 8.86 7.83
C ILE A 170 -8.69 7.35 7.95
N ALA A 171 -9.60 6.75 7.18
CA ALA A 171 -9.66 5.32 6.96
C ALA A 171 -8.68 4.96 5.84
N ILE A 172 -7.90 3.90 6.06
CA ILE A 172 -6.93 3.37 5.10
C ILE A 172 -7.18 1.88 4.87
N ASP A 173 -7.06 1.45 3.63
CA ASP A 173 -7.30 0.07 3.23
C ASP A 173 -6.57 -0.21 1.90
N LYS A 174 -6.43 -1.48 1.52
CA LYS A 174 -5.80 -1.93 0.27
C LYS A 174 -4.42 -1.31 0.07
N VAL A 175 -3.63 -1.27 1.13
CA VAL A 175 -2.25 -0.79 1.09
C VAL A 175 -1.41 -1.79 0.30
N SER A 176 -0.72 -1.32 -0.72
CA SER A 176 0.16 -2.13 -1.57
C SER A 176 1.46 -1.39 -1.85
N LEU A 177 2.55 -2.13 -1.86
CA LEU A 177 3.88 -1.63 -2.24
C LEU A 177 4.59 -2.67 -3.09
N LYS A 178 5.07 -2.25 -4.25
CA LYS A 178 5.82 -3.09 -5.19
C LYS A 178 7.04 -2.36 -5.70
N LYS A 179 8.02 -3.08 -6.26
CA LYS A 179 9.14 -2.45 -6.97
C LYS A 179 8.64 -1.98 -8.33
N HIS A 180 8.99 -0.76 -8.69
CA HIS A 180 8.64 -0.12 -9.96
C HIS A 180 9.61 -0.57 -11.05
N GLU A 181 9.08 -0.94 -12.22
CA GLU A 181 9.85 -1.35 -13.40
C GLU A 181 10.31 -0.17 -14.28
#